data_AF-A0A970TUU7-F1
#
_entry.id   AF-A0A970TUU7-F1
#
_cell.length_a   1.000
_cell.length_b   1.000
_cell.length_c   1.000
_cell.angle_alpha   90.00
_cell.angle_beta   90.00
_cell.angle_gamma   90.00
#
_symmetry.space_group_name_H-M   'P 1'
#
loop_
_entity.id
_entity.type
_entity.pdbx_description
1 polymer ?
#
loop_
_entity_poly.entity_id
_entity_poly.type
_entity_poly.pdbx_seq_one_letter_code
_entity_poly.pdbx_strand_id
1 'polypeptide(L)'
;MEPTLLREYEAKLVYWLSQGYKLLVDDIDGELRVTAHFVSRDGAVGSERAQEHWPMTAGLVELLTDNGVEISRALAGPRPWAGPHPEDL
;
A
#
# COMPACT_ATOMS: atom_id res chain seq x y z
N MET A 1 -7.02 -17.04 7.48
CA MET A 1 -6.03 -16.32 8.32
C MET A 1 -6.40 -16.54 9.77
N GLU A 2 -5.43 -16.67 10.68
CA GLU A 2 -5.73 -16.74 12.10
C GLU A 2 -6.29 -15.41 12.64
N PRO A 3 -7.32 -15.41 13.50
CA PRO A 3 -7.95 -14.19 14.00
C PRO A 3 -6.98 -13.23 14.72
N THR A 4 -5.97 -13.79 15.38
CA THR A 4 -4.94 -13.01 16.09
C THR A 4 -4.11 -12.18 15.13
N LEU A 5 -3.72 -12.74 13.99
CA LEU A 5 -2.89 -12.06 12.99
C LEU A 5 -3.64 -10.90 12.33
N LEU A 6 -4.94 -11.09 12.04
CA LEU A 6 -5.78 -10.01 11.50
C LEU A 6 -5.86 -8.82 12.47
N ARG A 7 -5.98 -9.09 13.78
CA ARG A 7 -5.98 -8.04 14.81
C ARG A 7 -4.65 -7.29 14.92
N GLU A 8 -3.54 -7.96 14.71
CA GLU A 8 -2.22 -7.31 14.68
C GLU A 8 -2.11 -6.32 13.52
N TYR A 9 -2.57 -6.71 12.33
CA TYR A 9 -2.61 -5.82 11.17
C TYR A 9 -3.60 -4.66 11.36
N GLU A 10 -4.77 -4.91 11.93
CA GLU A 10 -5.73 -3.87 12.32
C GLU A 10 -5.11 -2.87 13.29
N ALA A 11 -4.44 -3.34 14.35
CA ALA A 11 -3.78 -2.48 15.31
C ALA A 11 -2.68 -1.61 14.67
N LYS A 12 -1.90 -2.17 13.74
CA LYS A 12 -0.89 -1.42 12.97
C LYS A 12 -1.52 -0.38 12.04
N LEU A 13 -2.58 -0.75 11.33
CA LEU A 13 -3.32 0.14 10.44
C LEU A 13 -3.85 1.35 11.22
N VAL A 14 -4.56 1.09 12.33
CA VAL A 14 -5.10 2.13 13.20
C VAL A 14 -3.99 3.01 13.77
N TYR A 15 -2.86 2.43 14.18
CA TYR A 15 -1.70 3.19 14.64
C TYR A 15 -1.22 4.18 13.59
N TRP A 16 -0.91 3.73 12.37
CA TRP A 16 -0.44 4.62 11.30
C TRP A 16 -1.44 5.70 10.92
N LEU A 17 -2.72 5.34 10.81
CA LEU A 17 -3.79 6.30 10.50
C LEU A 17 -3.94 7.34 11.63
N SER A 18 -3.84 6.92 12.90
CA SER A 18 -3.93 7.84 14.06
C SER A 18 -2.79 8.84 14.12
N GLN A 19 -1.61 8.44 13.62
CA GLN A 19 -0.44 9.32 13.52
C GLN A 19 -0.51 10.22 12.28
N GLY A 20 -1.52 10.07 11.41
CA GLY A 20 -1.69 10.87 10.21
C GLY A 20 -0.82 10.43 9.02
N TYR A 21 -0.34 9.19 9.03
CA TYR A 21 0.39 8.64 7.89
C TYR A 21 -0.57 8.47 6.71
N LYS A 22 -0.06 8.72 5.50
CA LYS A 22 -0.72 8.31 4.26
C LYS A 22 -0.27 6.90 3.91
N LEU A 23 -1.22 6.00 3.70
CA LEU A 23 -0.93 4.63 3.30
C LEU A 23 -1.07 4.49 1.78
N LEU A 24 -0.10 3.80 1.16
CA LEU A 24 -0.14 3.35 -0.22
C LEU A 24 -0.06 1.83 -0.20
N VAL A 25 -1.02 1.15 -0.83
CA VAL A 25 -1.04 -0.31 -0.89
C VAL A 25 -0.99 -0.74 -2.35
N ASP A 26 0.03 -1.52 -2.70
CA ASP A 26 0.15 -2.13 -4.03
C ASP A 26 -0.05 -3.65 -3.92
N ASP A 27 -0.77 -4.23 -4.87
CA ASP A 27 -0.81 -5.68 -5.09
C ASP A 27 0.40 -6.08 -5.95
N ILE A 28 1.30 -6.90 -5.39
CA ILE A 28 2.53 -7.37 -6.05
C ILE A 28 2.64 -8.87 -5.82
N ASP A 29 2.58 -9.63 -6.91
CA ASP A 29 2.78 -11.09 -6.92
C ASP A 29 1.90 -11.86 -5.91
N GLY A 30 0.69 -11.35 -5.61
CA GLY A 30 -0.22 -11.95 -4.64
C GLY A 30 0.05 -11.56 -3.19
N GLU A 31 0.83 -10.51 -2.95
CA GLU A 31 1.04 -9.87 -1.66
C GLU A 31 0.66 -8.39 -1.69
N LEU A 32 0.31 -7.85 -0.53
CA LEU A 32 0.04 -6.43 -0.35
C LEU A 32 1.30 -5.74 0.14
N ARG A 33 1.92 -4.93 -0.71
CA ARG A 33 3.00 -4.02 -0.29
C ARG A 33 2.38 -2.76 0.30
N VAL A 34 2.42 -2.65 1.62
CA VAL A 34 1.90 -1.50 2.37
C VAL A 34 3.04 -0.54 2.65
N THR A 35 2.94 0.67 2.12
CA THR A 35 3.88 1.78 2.37
C THR A 35 3.19 2.83 3.21
N ALA A 36 3.60 2.96 4.48
CA ALA A 36 3.18 4.06 5.33
C ALA A 36 4.14 5.23 5.14
N HIS A 37 3.60 6.36 4.68
CA HIS A 37 4.35 7.57 4.40
C HIS A 37 3.85 8.71 5.29
N PHE A 38 4.69 9.15 6.22
CA PHE A 38 4.39 10.35 6.99
C PHE A 38 4.69 11.60 6.15
N VAL A 39 3.69 12.45 5.95
CA VAL A 39 3.89 13.77 5.36
C VAL A 39 3.68 14.78 6.48
N SER A 40 4.78 15.33 7.03
CA SER A 40 4.65 16.46 7.94
C SER A 40 3.89 17.58 7.25
N ARG A 41 2.85 18.10 7.90
CA ARG A 41 2.26 19.39 7.49
C ARG A 41 3.29 20.48 7.82
N ASP A 42 3.46 21.41 6.88
CA ASP A 42 4.37 22.57 6.92
C ASP A 42 5.88 22.26 7.06
N GLY A 43 6.55 22.19 5.90
CA GLY A 43 7.98 22.56 5.78
C GLY A 43 9.03 21.69 6.48
N ALA A 44 8.66 20.61 7.16
CA ALA A 44 9.63 19.77 7.87
C ALA A 44 10.24 18.66 6.99
N VAL A 45 11.56 18.51 7.10
CA VAL A 45 12.36 17.45 6.46
C VAL A 45 12.23 16.18 7.31
N GLY A 46 11.13 15.46 7.14
CA GLY A 46 10.86 14.22 7.86
C GLY A 46 9.94 13.31 7.07
N SER A 47 10.49 12.68 6.02
CA SER A 47 9.83 11.55 5.36
C SER A 47 10.18 10.29 6.13
N GLU A 48 9.36 9.92 7.11
CA GLU A 48 9.41 8.56 7.64
C GLU A 48 8.60 7.65 6.70
N ARG A 49 9.27 6.63 6.19
CA ARG A 49 8.68 5.63 5.31
C ARG A 49 8.86 4.26 5.95
N ALA A 50 7.77 3.65 6.38
CA ALA A 50 7.73 2.24 6.70
C ALA A 50 7.14 1.48 5.51
N GLN A 51 7.74 0.36 5.14
CA GLN A 51 7.21 -0.52 4.10
C GLN A 51 7.15 -1.93 4.65
N GLU A 52 5.98 -2.55 4.55
CA GLU A 52 5.74 -3.92 4.97
C GLU A 52 5.04 -4.72 3.87
N HIS A 53 5.23 -6.04 3.90
CA HIS A 53 4.55 -6.99 3.04
C HIS A 53 3.51 -7.73 3.87
N TRP A 54 2.25 -7.62 3.48
CA TRP A 54 1.13 -8.26 4.13
C TRP A 54 0.54 -9.32 3.19
N PRO A 55 0.06 -10.45 3.72
CA PRO A 55 -0.51 -11.49 2.87
C PRO A 55 -1.80 -11.01 2.21
N MET A 56 -1.98 -11.26 0.92
CA MET A 56 -3.22 -10.89 0.22
C MET A 56 -4.34 -11.85 0.61
N THR A 57 -5.14 -11.45 1.61
CA THR A 57 -6.29 -12.23 2.07
C THR A 57 -7.55 -11.37 2.07
N ALA A 58 -8.71 -12.00 1.89
CA ALA A 58 -9.99 -11.30 1.86
C ALA A 58 -10.20 -10.38 3.08
N GLY A 59 -9.89 -10.86 4.28
CA GLY A 59 -10.04 -10.07 5.51
C GLY A 59 -9.15 -8.83 5.57
N LEU A 60 -7.94 -8.88 4.99
CA LEU A 60 -7.08 -7.69 4.92
C LEU A 60 -7.50 -6.71 3.83
N VAL A 61 -8.01 -7.23 2.70
CA VAL A 61 -8.58 -6.39 1.63
C VAL A 61 -9.80 -5.63 2.15
N GLU A 62 -10.69 -6.31 2.87
CA GLU A 62 -11.85 -5.71 3.54
C GLU A 62 -11.41 -4.66 4.55
N LEU A 63 -10.49 -5.00 5.46
CA LEU A 63 -9.95 -4.07 6.46
C LEU A 63 -9.39 -2.79 5.83
N LEU A 64 -8.59 -2.90 4.77
CA LEU A 64 -8.01 -1.73 4.09
C LEU A 64 -9.09 -0.89 3.41
N THR A 65 -10.03 -1.54 2.72
CA THR A 65 -11.12 -0.86 2.00
C THR A 65 -12.06 -0.13 2.96
N ASP A 66 -12.42 -0.75 4.08
CA ASP A 66 -13.29 -0.18 5.11
C ASP A 66 -12.66 1.05 5.78
N ASN A 67 -11.33 1.12 5.81
CA ASN A 67 -10.58 2.28 6.31
C ASN A 67 -10.23 3.30 5.21
N GLY A 68 -10.82 3.16 4.01
CA GLY A 68 -10.63 4.08 2.89
C GLY A 68 -9.24 4.00 2.24
N VAL A 69 -8.50 2.92 2.43
CA VAL A 69 -7.21 2.68 1.80
C VAL A 69 -7.41 1.96 0.47
N GLU A 70 -7.15 2.66 -0.63
CA GLU A 70 -7.24 2.07 -1.97
C GLU A 70 -6.06 1.14 -2.25
N ILE A 71 -6.36 -0.07 -2.74
CA ILE A 71 -5.36 -1.04 -3.19
C ILE A 71 -5.10 -0.82 -4.68
N SER A 72 -3.93 -0.31 -4.99
CA SER A 72 -3.43 -0.16 -6.35
C SER A 72 -3.10 -1.53 -6.93
N ARG A 73 -3.94 -1.99 -7.86
CA ARG A 73 -3.66 -3.17 -8.70
C ARG A 73 -2.83 -2.74 -9.89
N ALA A 74 -1.65 -2.20 -9.64
CA ALA A 74 -0.69 -2.01 -10.71
C ALA A 74 -0.22 -3.41 -11.12
N LEU A 75 -0.74 -3.93 -12.24
CA LEU A 75 -0.20 -5.11 -12.92
C LEU A 75 1.33 -5.01 -12.88
N ALA A 76 1.97 -5.86 -12.09
CA ALA A 76 3.42 -5.95 -11.99
C ALA A 76 3.94 -6.33 -13.38
N GLY A 77 4.30 -5.30 -14.15
CA GLY A 77 4.76 -5.41 -15.53
C GLY A 77 5.14 -4.02 -16.03
N PRO A 78 6.11 -3.92 -16.96
CA PRO A 78 6.37 -2.65 -17.62
C PRO A 78 5.05 -2.15 -18.21
N ARG A 79 4.68 -0.90 -17.93
CA ARG A 79 3.53 -0.28 -18.61
C ARG A 79 3.71 -0.50 -20.11
N PRO A 80 2.72 -1.01 -20.84
CA PRO A 80 2.84 -1.11 -22.29
C PRO A 80 3.20 0.27 -22.82
N TRP A 81 4.26 0.34 -23.62
CA TRP A 81 4.74 1.59 -24.20
C TRP A 81 3.57 2.26 -24.92
N ALA A 82 3.31 3.52 -24.61
CA ALA A 82 2.24 4.29 -25.23
C ALA A 82 2.68 4.75 -26.62
N GLY A 83 2.76 3.83 -27.59
CA GLY A 83 3.10 4.13 -28.98
C GLY A 83 3.86 2.99 -29.69
N PRO A 84 4.24 3.19 -30.97
CA PRO A 84 5.23 2.32 -31.62
C PRO A 84 6.59 2.47 -30.94
N HIS A 85 7.36 1.39 -30.85
CA HIS A 85 8.70 1.42 -30.32
C HIS A 85 9.60 2.17 -31.32
N PRO A 86 10.54 3.03 -30.89
CA PRO A 86 11.36 3.83 -31.80
C PRO A 86 12.27 3.02 -32.75
N GLU A 87 12.32 1.69 -32.63
CA GLU A 87 13.00 0.80 -33.59
C GLU A 87 12.11 0.34 -34.76
N ASP A 88 10.81 0.66 -34.73
CA ASP A 88 9.84 0.37 -35.81
C ASP A 88 9.74 1.52 -36.85
N LEU A 89 10.64 2.52 -36.81
CA LEU A 89 10.69 3.68 -37.72
C LEU A 89 11.90 3.67 -38.65
#